data_AF-A0A7Y2XXC4-F1
#
_entry.id   AF-A0A7Y2XXC4-F1
#
_cell.length_a   1.000
_cell.length_b   1.000
_cell.length_c   1.000
_cell.angle_alpha   90.00
_cell.angle_beta   90.00
_cell.angle_gamma   90.00
#
_symmetry.space_group_name_H-M   'P 1'
#
loop_
_entity.id
_entity.type
_entity.pdbx_description
1 polymer ?
#
loop_
_entity_poly.entity_id
_entity_poly.type
_entity_poly.pdbx_seq_one_letter_code
_entity_poly.pdbx_strand_id
1 'polypeptide(L)' 'MASYPVRIFRFYRDGFRSMTVGKTLWKIIFLKLFIMFAVLKLFFFPDFLSTRFSTDEQRADYVMEQITAPARNSN' A
#
# COMPACT_ATOMS: atom_id res chain seq x y z
N MET A 1 -19.02 -17.70 32.83
CA MET A 1 -19.73 -17.96 31.55
C MET A 1 -18.91 -17.33 30.43
N ALA A 2 -18.33 -18.11 29.53
CA ALA A 2 -17.58 -17.52 28.40
C ALA A 2 -18.59 -16.78 27.50
N SER A 3 -18.36 -15.49 27.27
CA SER A 3 -19.22 -14.69 26.40
C SER A 3 -19.20 -15.28 24.99
N TYR A 4 -20.37 -15.42 24.36
CA TYR A 4 -20.55 -15.89 22.98
C TYR A 4 -19.52 -15.36 21.96
N PRO A 5 -19.12 -14.07 21.95
CA PRO A 5 -18.07 -13.57 21.05
C PRO A 5 -16.71 -14.28 21.20
N VAL A 6 -16.33 -14.63 22.43
CA VAL A 6 -15.05 -15.31 22.69
C VAL A 6 -15.05 -16.74 22.14
N ARG A 7 -16.23 -17.38 22.08
CA ARG A 7 -16.39 -18.73 21.54
C ARG A 7 -16.31 -18.72 20.02
N ILE A 8 -16.92 -17.72 19.38
CA ILE A 8 -16.86 -17.49 17.93
C ILE A 8 -15.41 -17.21 17.51
N PHE A 9 -14.72 -16.30 18.19
CA PHE A 9 -13.31 -16.00 17.90
C PHE A 9 -12.41 -17.24 18.00
N ARG A 10 -12.56 -18.04 19.07
CA ARG A 10 -11.81 -19.30 19.22
C ARG A 10 -12.08 -20.28 18.09
N PHE A 11 -13.33 -20.45 17.68
CA PHE A 11 -13.68 -21.34 16.57
C PHE A 11 -12.98 -20.93 15.26
N TYR A 12 -13.05 -19.64 14.89
CA TYR A 12 -12.38 -19.14 13.69
C TYR A 12 -10.85 -19.27 13.78
N ARG A 13 -10.26 -18.91 14.92
CA ARG A 13 -8.82 -19.01 15.13
C ARG A 13 -8.34 -20.46 15.09
N ASP A 14 -9.05 -21.36 15.77
CA ASP A 14 -8.66 -22.76 15.89
C ASP A 14 -8.88 -23.50 14.55
N GLY A 15 -9.96 -23.20 13.84
CA GLY A 15 -10.22 -23.69 12.47
C GLY A 15 -9.19 -23.17 11.46
N PHE A 16 -8.84 -21.88 11.52
CA PHE A 16 -7.79 -21.33 10.66
C PHE A 16 -6.42 -21.94 10.95
N ARG A 17 -6.12 -22.20 12.23
CA ARG A 17 -4.84 -22.81 12.64
C ARG A 17 -4.72 -24.27 12.21
N SER A 18 -5.81 -25.04 12.26
CA SER A 18 -5.83 -26.45 11.83
C SER A 18 -5.84 -26.62 10.31
N MET A 19 -6.19 -25.58 9.54
CA MET A 19 -6.24 -25.62 8.08
C MET A 19 -4.87 -25.44 7.41
N THR A 20 -4.29 -26.52 6.89
CA THR A 20 -3.06 -26.46 6.07
C THR A 20 -3.30 -25.75 4.74
N VAL A 21 -4.40 -26.07 4.06
CA VAL A 21 -4.77 -25.48 2.75
C VAL A 21 -5.07 -23.98 2.88
N GLY A 22 -5.87 -23.59 3.88
CA GLY A 22 -6.23 -22.18 4.12
C GLY A 22 -5.00 -21.29 4.39
N LYS A 23 -4.04 -21.78 5.18
CA LYS A 23 -2.76 -21.10 5.42
C LYS A 23 -1.95 -20.95 4.13
N THR A 24 -1.92 -21.98 3.28
CA THR A 24 -1.24 -21.91 1.97
C THR A 24 -1.91 -20.90 1.04
N LEU A 25 -3.25 -20.89 0.95
CA LEU A 25 -3.99 -19.91 0.15
C LEU A 25 -3.74 -18.48 0.64
N TRP A 26 -3.75 -18.25 1.96
CA TRP A 26 -3.43 -16.92 2.52
C TRP A 26 -2.01 -16.47 2.18
N LYS A 27 -1.02 -17.37 2.22
CA LYS A 27 0.34 -17.07 1.76
C LYS A 27 0.35 -16.68 0.28
N ILE A 28 -0.38 -17.39 -0.57
CA ILE A 28 -0.50 -17.06 -1.99
C ILE A 28 -1.14 -15.68 -2.17
N ILE A 29 -2.21 -15.37 -1.45
CA ILE A 29 -2.87 -14.06 -1.48
C ILE A 29 -1.89 -12.96 -1.07
N PHE A 30 -1.18 -13.12 0.05
CA PHE A 30 -0.18 -12.15 0.49
C PHE A 30 0.94 -11.95 -0.52
N LEU A 31 1.46 -13.04 -1.10
CA LEU A 31 2.47 -12.97 -2.14
C LEU A 31 1.95 -12.21 -3.37
N LYS A 32 0.73 -12.52 -3.80
CA LYS A 32 0.09 -11.85 -4.95
C LYS A 32 -0.12 -10.37 -4.68
N LEU A 33 -0.59 -10.01 -3.49
CA LEU A 33 -0.74 -8.61 -3.05
C LEU A 33 0.59 -7.89 -3.00
N PHE A 34 1.64 -8.53 -2.47
CA PHE A 34 2.99 -7.96 -2.45
C PHE A 34 3.53 -7.72 -3.85
N ILE A 35 3.38 -8.69 -4.77
CA ILE A 35 3.79 -8.54 -6.17
C ILE A 35 2.98 -7.44 -6.86
N MET A 36 1.66 -7.42 -6.70
CA MET A 36 0.81 -6.37 -7.26
C MET A 36 1.20 -4.99 -6.72
N PHE A 37 1.46 -4.88 -5.42
CA PHE A 37 1.94 -3.64 -4.82
C PHE A 37 3.30 -3.23 -5.35
N ALA A 38 4.26 -4.17 -5.49
CA ALA A 38 5.58 -3.88 -6.03
C ALA A 38 5.53 -3.43 -7.50
N VAL A 39 4.70 -4.09 -8.32
CA VAL A 39 4.46 -3.72 -9.72
C VAL A 39 3.80 -2.33 -9.78
N LEU A 40 2.69 -2.12 -9.08
CA LEU A 40 2.06 -0.79 -9.04
C LEU A 40 3.03 0.27 -8.54
N LYS A 41 3.82 -0.02 -7.51
CA LYS A 41 4.83 0.92 -6.99
C LYS A 41 5.94 1.20 -8.01
N LEU A 42 6.42 0.21 -8.76
CA LEU A 42 7.46 0.41 -9.76
C LEU A 42 6.92 1.10 -11.04
N PHE A 43 5.71 0.78 -11.48
CA PHE A 43 5.11 1.32 -12.70
C PHE A 43 4.39 2.66 -12.50
N PHE A 44 3.75 2.89 -11.35
CA PHE A 44 3.07 4.15 -11.03
C PHE A 44 3.96 5.12 -10.24
N PHE A 45 5.00 4.62 -9.56
CA PHE A 45 6.03 5.45 -8.90
C PHE A 45 7.45 5.08 -9.37
N PRO A 46 7.73 5.04 -10.69
CA PRO A 46 9.09 4.93 -11.18
C PRO A 46 9.79 6.23 -10.78
N ASP A 47 10.68 6.14 -9.80
CA ASP A 47 11.71 7.12 -9.45
C ASP A 47 11.35 8.56 -9.86
N PHE A 48 10.22 9.07 -9.34
CA PHE A 48 9.56 10.33 -9.72
C PHE A 48 10.38 11.60 -9.38
N LEU A 49 11.68 11.40 -9.17
CA LEU A 49 12.43 11.93 -8.06
C LEU A 49 13.92 11.98 -8.40
N SER A 50 14.42 10.98 -9.13
CA SER A 50 15.85 10.85 -9.48
C SER A 50 16.20 11.25 -10.92
N THR A 51 15.22 11.38 -11.83
CA THR A 51 15.54 11.50 -13.27
C THR A 51 15.66 12.95 -13.77
N ARG A 52 15.38 13.98 -12.95
CA ARG A 52 15.52 15.39 -13.38
C ARG A 52 16.16 16.38 -12.39
N PHE A 53 16.42 16.02 -11.13
CA PHE A 53 16.98 16.96 -10.15
C PHE A 53 18.02 16.27 -9.26
N SER A 54 19.17 16.92 -9.07
CA SER A 54 20.34 16.40 -8.36
C SER A 54 20.20 16.40 -6.83
N THR A 55 19.17 17.04 -6.29
CA THR A 55 18.98 17.26 -4.84
C THR A 55 17.50 17.31 -4.50
N ASP A 56 17.10 16.63 -3.42
CA ASP A 56 15.70 16.52 -2.96
C ASP A 56 15.05 17.88 -2.63
N GLU A 57 15.84 18.84 -2.16
CA GLU A 57 15.40 20.20 -1.80
C GLU A 57 14.92 21.00 -3.02
N GLN A 58 15.64 20.96 -4.14
CA GLN A 58 15.24 21.69 -5.37
C GLN A 58 13.92 21.16 -5.96
N ARG A 59 13.63 19.87 -5.79
CA ARG A 59 12.39 19.28 -6.29
C ARG A 59 11.20 19.68 -5.43
N ALA A 60 11.38 19.76 -4.11
CA ALA A 60 10.36 20.23 -3.19
C ALA A 60 9.99 21.68 -3.48
N ASP A 61 10.99 22.54 -3.72
CA ASP A 61 10.77 23.95 -4.06
C ASP A 61 10.03 24.13 -5.39
N TYR A 62 10.38 23.37 -6.44
CA TYR A 62 9.70 23.44 -7.74
C TYR A 62 8.23 22.98 -7.67
N VAL A 63 7.93 21.93 -6.91
CA VAL A 63 6.55 21.46 -6.70
C VAL A 63 5.74 22.47 -5.87
N MET A 64 6.36 23.05 -4.83
CA MET A 64 5.74 24.11 -4.04
C MET A 64 5.40 25.34 -4.88
N GLU A 65 6.28 25.72 -5.80
CA GLU A 65 6.04 26.84 -6.73
C GLU A 65 4.85 26.55 -7.66
N GLN A 66 4.75 25.35 -8.23
CA GLN A 66 3.65 24.97 -9.12
C GLN A 66 2.29 24.83 -8.42
N ILE A 67 2.26 24.38 -7.15
CA ILE A 67 1.01 24.24 -6.37
C ILE A 67 0.57 25.59 -5.79
N THR A 68 1.53 26.45 -5.43
CA THR A 68 1.25 27.80 -4.91
C THR A 68 1.03 28.82 -6.03
N ALA A 69 1.43 28.50 -7.27
CA ALA A 69 1.12 29.31 -8.43
C ALA A 69 -0.41 29.44 -8.55
N PRO A 70 -0.96 30.65 -8.41
CA PRO A 70 -2.39 30.84 -8.55
C PRO A 70 -2.79 30.40 -9.96
N ALA A 71 -3.85 29.60 -10.07
CA ALA A 71 -4.45 29.25 -11.35
C ALA A 71 -4.74 30.56 -12.10
N ARG A 72 -3.85 30.91 -13.04
CA ARG A 72 -3.99 32.12 -13.84
C ARG A 72 -5.09 31.84 -14.84
N ASN A 73 -6.33 32.03 -14.39
CA ASN A 73 -7.51 32.12 -15.25
C ASN A 73 -7.21 33.19 -16.30
N SER A 74 -6.92 32.71 -17.50
CA SER A 74 -6.70 33.51 -18.69
C SER A 74 -7.98 33.36 -19.49
N ASN A 75 -8.92 34.28 -19.27
CA ASN A 75 -10.10 34.47 -20.12
C ASN A 75 -9.68 35.06 -21.47
#